data_AF-A0A510VSI6-F1
#
_entry.id   AF-A0A510VSI6-F1
#
_cell.length_a   1.000
_cell.length_b   1.000
_cell.length_c   1.000
_cell.angle_alpha   90.00
_cell.angle_beta   90.00
_cell.angle_gamma   90.00
#
_symmetry.space_group_name_H-M   'P 1'
#
loop_
_entity.id
_entity.type
_entity.pdbx_description
1 polymer ?
#
loop_
_entity_poly.entity_id
_entity_poly.type
_entity_poly.pdbx_seq_one_letter_code
_entity_poly.pdbx_strand_id
1 'polypeptide(L)' 'MLGTLLKEQRINRNMTLRQLAAILNERYGLNLSAGMLSRYENGTNISTGNLFYITDYFDIDLTAFAKSFVADRRKNLAN' A
#
# COMPACT_ATOMS: atom_id res chain seq x y z
N MET A 1 -4.74 -6.05 5.25
CA MET A 1 -4.18 -5.00 6.13
C MET A 1 -3.31 -4.03 5.36
N LEU A 2 -2.20 -4.43 4.72
CA LEU A 2 -1.37 -3.47 3.98
C LEU A 2 -2.08 -2.85 2.78
N GLY A 3 -2.71 -3.66 1.92
CA GLY A 3 -3.52 -3.14 0.81
C GLY A 3 -4.64 -2.21 1.27
N THR A 4 -5.28 -2.52 2.40
CA THR A 4 -6.30 -1.67 3.04
C THR A 4 -5.72 -0.33 3.47
N LEU A 5 -4.56 -0.31 4.12
CA LEU A 5 -3.84 0.91 4.50
C LEU A 5 -3.49 1.76 3.26
N LEU A 6 -3.03 1.13 2.17
CA LEU A 6 -2.74 1.84 0.92
C LEU A 6 -4.00 2.52 0.35
N LYS A 7 -5.13 1.80 0.37
CA LYS A 7 -6.42 2.32 -0.08
C LYS A 7 -6.87 3.52 0.75
N GLU A 8 -6.75 3.43 2.07
CA GLU A 8 -7.06 4.52 3.00
C GLU A 8 -6.19 5.75 2.73
N GLN A 9 -4.87 5.57 2.62
CA GLN A 9 -3.94 6.66 2.31
C GLN A 9 -4.27 7.35 0.98
N ARG A 10 -4.64 6.57 -0.05
CA ARG A 10 -5.07 7.13 -1.33
C ARG A 10 -6.37 7.95 -1.20
N ILE A 11 -7.37 7.42 -0.51
CA ILE A 11 -8.68 8.08 -0.32
C ILE A 11 -8.55 9.33 0.53
N ASN A 12 -7.75 9.30 1.61
CA ASN A 12 -7.51 10.44 2.49
C ASN A 12 -6.83 11.61 1.76
N ARG A 13 -6.07 11.31 0.70
CA ARG A 13 -5.46 12.30 -0.20
C ARG A 13 -6.36 12.65 -1.41
N ASN A 14 -7.62 12.20 -1.43
CA ASN A 14 -8.59 12.42 -2.51
C ASN A 14 -8.11 12.01 -3.92
N MET A 15 -7.31 10.94 -4.01
CA MET A 15 -6.75 10.49 -5.28
C MET A 15 -7.54 9.32 -5.89
N THR A 16 -7.78 9.38 -7.19
CA THR A 16 -8.17 8.20 -7.97
C THR A 16 -6.98 7.25 -8.16
N LEU A 17 -7.24 5.98 -8.48
CA LEU A 17 -6.18 5.02 -8.81
C LEU A 17 -5.36 5.43 -10.04
N ARG A 18 -5.98 6.11 -11.01
CA ARG A 18 -5.28 6.62 -12.21
C ARG A 18 -4.31 7.73 -11.84
N GLN A 19 -4.73 8.66 -10.98
CA GLN A 19 -3.86 9.73 -10.48
C GLN A 19 -2.69 9.15 -9.66
N LEU A 20 -2.96 8.19 -8.77
CA LEU A 20 -1.90 7.54 -8.00
C LEU A 20 -0.90 6.83 -8.92
N ALA A 21 -1.37 6.09 -9.93
CA ALA A 21 -0.49 5.45 -10.91
C ALA A 21 0.38 6.46 -11.65
N ALA A 22 -0.21 7.56 -12.14
CA ALA A 22 0.53 8.62 -12.83
C ALA A 22 1.63 9.21 -11.95
N ILE A 23 1.30 9.57 -10.70
CA ILE A 23 2.26 10.16 -9.74
C ILE A 23 3.41 9.20 -9.45
N LEU A 24 3.11 7.92 -9.17
CA LEU A 24 4.13 6.93 -8.85
C LEU A 24 5.04 6.65 -10.06
N ASN A 25 4.46 6.58 -11.26
CA ASN A 25 5.23 6.36 -12.48
C ASN A 25 6.13 7.56 -12.80
N GLU A 26 5.62 8.79 -12.65
CA GLU A 26 6.37 10.02 -12.88
C GLU A 26 7.51 10.19 -11.86
N ARG A 27 7.22 9.97 -10.56
CA ARG A 27 8.20 10.19 -9.49
C ARG A 27 9.31 9.15 -9.45
N TYR A 28 8.99 7.88 -9.70
CA TYR A 28 9.91 6.76 -9.48
C TYR A 28 10.26 5.97 -10.75
N GLY A 29 9.79 6.41 -11.93
CA GLY A 29 10.06 5.73 -13.20
C GLY A 29 9.42 4.33 -13.31
N LEU A 30 8.27 4.15 -12.66
CA LEU A 30 7.56 2.86 -12.64
C LEU A 30 6.61 2.71 -13.84
N ASN A 31 6.09 1.49 -14.00
CA ASN A 31 5.06 1.18 -14.99
C ASN A 31 3.82 0.55 -14.30
N LEU A 32 3.25 1.30 -13.35
CA LEU A 32 2.03 0.91 -12.62
C LEU A 32 0.78 1.33 -13.38
N SER A 33 -0.25 0.50 -13.32
CA SER A 33 -1.57 0.78 -13.88
C SER A 33 -2.59 0.87 -12.75
N ALA A 34 -3.70 1.58 -13.00
CA ALA A 34 -4.80 1.64 -12.03
C ALA A 34 -5.33 0.25 -11.66
N GLY A 35 -5.32 -0.71 -12.61
CA GLY A 35 -5.69 -2.10 -12.34
C GLY A 35 -4.69 -2.83 -11.43
N MET A 36 -3.39 -2.58 -11.58
CA MET A 36 -2.37 -3.10 -10.66
C MET A 36 -2.58 -2.57 -9.23
N LEU A 37 -2.76 -1.25 -9.10
CA LEU A 37 -3.01 -0.62 -7.80
C LEU A 37 -4.31 -1.12 -7.15
N SER A 38 -5.39 -1.28 -7.94
CA SER A 38 -6.64 -1.87 -7.43
C SER A 38 -6.41 -3.28 -6.86
N ARG A 39 -5.64 -4.12 -7.55
CA ARG A 39 -5.30 -5.46 -7.04
C ARG A 39 -4.51 -5.41 -5.74
N TYR A 40 -3.54 -4.49 -5.64
CA TYR A 40 -2.76 -4.28 -4.43
C TYR A 40 -3.63 -3.84 -3.25
N GLU A 41 -4.54 -2.89 -3.48
CA GLU A 41 -5.48 -2.41 -2.45
C GLU A 41 -6.44 -3.49 -1.95
N ASN A 42 -6.77 -4.46 -2.81
CA ASN A 42 -7.69 -5.56 -2.48
C ASN A 42 -6.97 -6.86 -2.08
N GLY A 43 -5.68 -6.80 -1.74
CA GLY A 43 -4.98 -7.92 -1.08
C GLY A 43 -4.23 -8.87 -2.00
N THR A 44 -3.97 -8.49 -3.26
CA THR A 44 -3.01 -9.23 -4.10
C THR A 44 -1.58 -8.95 -3.65
N ASN A 45 -0.68 -9.93 -3.79
CA ASN A 45 0.75 -9.75 -3.51
C ASN A 45 1.34 -8.60 -4.33
N ILE A 46 1.96 -7.66 -3.61
CA ILE A 46 2.73 -6.54 -4.16
C ILE A 46 4.17 -7.02 -4.31
N SER A 47 4.82 -6.75 -5.45
CA SER A 47 6.26 -7.01 -5.57
C SER A 47 7.03 -6.14 -4.58
N THR A 48 8.14 -6.65 -4.04
CA THR A 48 8.93 -5.91 -3.05
C THR A 48 9.41 -4.54 -3.56
N GLY A 49 9.81 -4.46 -4.83
CA GLY A 49 10.20 -3.18 -5.45
C GLY A 49 9.06 -2.16 -5.45
N ASN A 50 7.87 -2.56 -5.93
CA ASN A 50 6.70 -1.67 -5.95
C ASN A 50 6.27 -1.31 -4.52
N LEU A 51 6.37 -2.26 -3.59
CA LEU A 51 6.05 -2.02 -2.19
C LEU A 51 6.88 -0.87 -1.61
N PHE A 52 8.20 -0.89 -1.80
CA PHE A 52 9.09 0.13 -1.25
C PHE A 52 8.81 1.54 -1.80
N TYR A 53 8.60 1.66 -3.12
CA TYR A 53 8.24 2.96 -3.70
C TYR A 53 6.88 3.46 -3.25
N ILE A 54 5.89 2.58 -3.12
CA ILE A 54 4.56 2.95 -2.65
C ILE A 54 4.62 3.38 -1.17
N THR A 55 5.35 2.66 -0.32
CA THR A 55 5.49 3.01 1.09
C THR A 55 6.29 4.29 1.30
N ASP A 56 7.31 4.55 0.49
CA ASP A 56 8.03 5.82 0.47
C ASP A 56 7.09 6.99 0.12
N TYR A 57 6.30 6.86 -0.94
CA TYR A 57 5.35 7.90 -1.35
C TYR A 57 4.31 8.27 -0.27
N PHE A 58 3.85 7.27 0.46
CA PHE A 58 2.86 7.44 1.52
C PHE A 58 3.46 7.69 2.90
N ASP A 59 4.79 7.73 3.03
CA ASP A 59 5.50 7.84 4.30
C ASP A 59 5.07 6.76 5.32
N ILE A 60 5.00 5.51 4.86
CA ILE A 60 4.59 4.36 5.66
C ILE A 60 5.82 3.70 6.27
N ASP A 61 5.91 3.72 7.60
CA ASP A 61 6.89 2.91 8.35
C ASP A 61 6.49 1.42 8.32
N LEU A 62 7.17 0.67 7.46
CA LEU A 62 6.99 -0.78 7.33
C LEU A 62 7.37 -1.56 8.60
N THR A 63 8.28 -1.05 9.41
CA THR A 63 8.66 -1.68 10.68
C THR A 63 7.53 -1.55 11.70
N ALA A 64 6.98 -0.34 11.84
CA ALA A 64 5.83 -0.11 12.71
C ALA A 64 4.60 -0.92 12.25
N PHE A 65 4.34 -0.95 10.93
CA PHE A 65 3.27 -1.75 10.35
C PHE A 65 3.44 -3.25 10.63
N ALA A 66 4.64 -3.80 10.47
CA ALA A 66 4.90 -5.21 10.74
C ALA A 66 4.64 -5.57 12.22
N LYS A 67 5.04 -4.70 13.14
CA LYS A 67 4.80 -4.89 14.58
C LYS A 67 3.30 -4.87 14.91
N SER A 68 2.54 -3.92 14.37
CA SER A 68 1.09 -3.85 14.61
C SER A 68 0.35 -5.05 14.02
N PHE A 69 0.70 -5.46 12.80
CA PHE A 69 0.15 -6.66 12.15
C PHE A 69 0.33 -7.91 13.02
N VAL A 70 1.54 -8.15 13.53
CA VAL A 70 1.83 -9.30 14.39
C VAL A 70 1.07 -9.22 15.71
N ALA A 71 0.98 -8.04 16.32
CA ALA A 71 0.24 -7.83 17.56
C ALA A 71 -1.26 -8.14 17.41
N ASP A 72 -1.89 -7.67 16.32
CA ASP A 72 -3.31 -7.92 16.05
C ASP A 72 -3.57 -9.40 15.77
N ARG A 73 -2.68 -10.07 15.03
CA ARG A 73 -2.78 -11.52 14.81
C ARG A 73 -2.66 -12.32 16.11
N ARG A 74 -1.79 -11.90 17.03
CA ARG A 74 -1.67 -12.54 18.36
C ARG A 74 -2.94 -12.39 19.18
N LYS A 75 -3.56 -11.21 19.20
CA LYS A 75 -4.84 -10.99 19.89
C LYS A 75 -5.95 -11.88 19.33
N ASN A 76 -6.04 -12.00 18.01
CA ASN A 76 -7.04 -12.83 17.35
C ASN A 76 -6.84 -14.35 17.52
N LEU A 77 -5.64 -14.80 17.92
CA LEU A 77 -5.36 -16.20 18.23
C LEU A 77 -5.61 -16.55 19.71
N ALA A 78 -5.70 -15.54 20.58
CA ALA A 78 -5.94 -15.70 22.01
C ALA A 78 -7.44 -15.67 22.38
N ASN A 79 -8.30 -15.37 21.41
CA ASN A 79 -9.77 -15.42 21.49
C ASN A 79 -10.30 -16.62 20.70
#